data_AF-A0A946JW83-F1
#
_entry.id   AF-A0A946JW83-F1
#
_cell.length_a   1.000
_cell.length_b   1.000
_cell.length_c   1.000
_cell.angle_alpha   90.00
_cell.angle_beta   90.00
_cell.angle_gamma   90.00
#
_symmetry.space_group_name_H-M   'P 1'
#
loop_
_entity.id
_entity.type
_entity.pdbx_description
1 polymer ?
#
loop_
_entity_poly.entity_id
_entity_poly.type
_entity_poly.pdbx_seq_one_letter_code
_entity_poly.pdbx_strand_id
1 'polypeptide(L)'
;MNHIEIDDLLKAGTHFGHPTSRWNPNFKPFLATKKNGIHIIDLKETSKALNRAGKEVTRIVHEGGHILFVGTKKQAKDVVQQASDRCGMYYIVERWLGGTLTNYATIKRSIKRLSLLEKESSPIYENL
;
A
#
# COMPACT_ATOMS: atom_id res chain seq x y z
N MET A 1 -0.36 10.82 18.21
CA MET A 1 0.17 9.77 17.31
C MET A 1 0.93 8.79 18.18
N ASN A 2 0.56 7.51 18.17
CA ASN A 2 1.41 6.48 18.78
C ASN A 2 2.71 6.42 17.98
N HIS A 3 3.80 6.78 18.63
CA HIS A 3 5.13 6.68 18.05
C HIS A 3 5.49 5.19 18.00
N ILE A 4 5.80 4.66 16.80
CA ILE A 4 6.25 3.28 16.67
C ILE A 4 7.70 3.24 17.14
N GLU A 5 7.95 2.50 18.21
CA GLU A 5 9.30 2.34 18.75
C GLU A 5 10.11 1.36 17.90
N ILE A 6 11.44 1.54 17.91
CA ILE A 6 12.34 0.65 17.16
C ILE A 6 12.22 -0.81 17.67
N ASP A 7 11.92 -0.98 18.95
CA ASP A 7 11.71 -2.29 19.56
C ASP A 7 10.50 -3.04 18.97
N ASP A 8 9.41 -2.33 18.66
CA ASP A 8 8.22 -2.92 18.03
C ASP A 8 8.54 -3.40 16.61
N LEU A 9 9.29 -2.60 15.83
CA LEU A 9 9.76 -2.97 14.50
C LEU A 9 10.69 -4.18 14.54
N LEU A 10 11.56 -4.25 15.56
CA LEU A 10 12.46 -5.37 15.76
C LEU A 10 11.69 -6.67 16.05
N LYS A 11 10.74 -6.62 16.99
CA LYS A 11 9.86 -7.76 17.35
C LYS A 11 9.00 -8.23 16.18
N ALA A 12 8.51 -7.31 15.37
CA ALA A 12 7.75 -7.62 14.17
C ALA A 12 8.61 -8.18 13.01
N GLY A 13 9.94 -8.21 13.15
CA GLY A 13 10.84 -8.76 12.14
C GLY A 13 10.98 -7.88 10.89
N THR A 14 10.66 -6.59 10.96
CA THR A 14 10.66 -5.69 9.77
C THR A 14 12.07 -5.35 9.26
N HIS A 15 13.11 -5.71 10.01
CA HIS A 15 14.51 -5.47 9.69
C HIS A 15 15.07 -6.47 8.66
N PHE A 16 14.37 -7.57 8.38
CA PHE A 16 14.82 -8.54 7.39
C PHE A 16 14.54 -8.05 5.97
N GLY A 17 15.62 -7.89 5.19
CA GLY A 17 15.57 -7.57 3.77
C GLY A 17 15.64 -8.82 2.88
N HIS A 18 16.11 -8.62 1.66
CA HIS A 18 16.27 -9.68 0.67
C HIS A 18 17.65 -10.35 0.77
N PRO A 19 17.84 -11.53 0.13
CA PRO A 19 19.15 -12.14 -0.04
C PRO A 19 20.13 -11.21 -0.77
N THR A 20 21.43 -11.34 -0.48
CA THR A 20 22.49 -10.49 -1.06
C THR A 20 22.62 -10.59 -2.59
N SER A 21 22.07 -11.63 -3.21
CA SER A 21 22.02 -11.79 -4.67
C SER A 21 20.90 -10.98 -5.33
N ARG A 22 19.87 -10.58 -4.58
CA ARG A 22 18.66 -9.90 -5.08
C ARG A 22 18.45 -8.58 -4.34
N TRP A 23 19.43 -7.68 -4.45
CA TRP A 23 19.38 -6.35 -3.88
C TRP A 23 19.67 -5.26 -4.93
N ASN A 24 19.19 -4.05 -4.67
CA ASN A 24 19.46 -2.89 -5.51
C ASN A 24 20.56 -2.03 -4.85
N PRO A 25 21.69 -1.74 -5.54
CA PRO A 25 22.81 -0.96 -4.98
C PRO A 25 22.42 0.41 -4.39
N ASN A 26 21.37 1.04 -4.91
CA ASN A 26 20.88 2.32 -4.42
C ASN A 26 20.33 2.24 -2.99
N PHE A 27 20.05 1.04 -2.48
CA PHE A 27 19.58 0.84 -1.11
C PHE A 27 20.71 0.79 -0.08
N LYS A 28 21.98 0.84 -0.48
CA LYS A 28 23.14 0.81 0.43
C LYS A 28 23.01 1.76 1.64
N PRO A 29 22.51 3.01 1.51
CA PRO A 29 22.35 3.91 2.64
C PRO A 29 21.31 3.48 3.68
N PHE A 30 20.37 2.59 3.31
CA PHE A 30 19.28 2.14 4.19
C PHE A 30 19.58 0.77 4.82
N LEU A 31 20.74 0.19 4.57
CA LEU A 31 21.14 -1.12 5.08
C LEU A 31 22.10 -0.95 6.25
N ALA A 32 21.77 -1.59 7.38
CA ALA A 32 22.64 -1.61 8.56
C ALA A 32 23.81 -2.59 8.38
N THR A 33 23.51 -3.83 7.99
CA THR A 33 24.53 -4.88 7.82
C THR A 33 24.01 -6.02 6.92
N LYS A 34 24.81 -7.06 6.74
CA LYS A 34 24.41 -8.34 6.15
C LYS A 34 24.73 -9.47 7.13
N LYS A 35 23.78 -10.39 7.34
CA LYS A 35 23.94 -11.56 8.22
C LYS A 35 23.39 -12.79 7.51
N ASN A 36 24.17 -13.86 7.46
CA ASN A 36 23.77 -15.13 6.83
C ASN A 36 23.24 -14.98 5.39
N GLY A 37 23.85 -14.10 4.59
CA GLY A 37 23.44 -13.85 3.20
C GLY A 37 22.15 -13.04 3.04
N ILE A 38 21.59 -12.47 4.12
CA ILE A 38 20.41 -11.59 4.09
C ILE A 38 20.83 -10.17 4.48
N HIS A 39 20.31 -9.17 3.77
CA HIS A 39 20.48 -7.77 4.14
C HIS A 39 19.60 -7.39 5.32
N ILE A 40 20.17 -6.66 6.28
CA ILE A 40 19.46 -6.12 7.43
C ILE A 40 19.22 -4.63 7.20
N ILE A 41 17.96 -4.22 7.26
CA ILE A 41 17.50 -2.85 7.05
C ILE A 41 17.75 -2.04 8.33
N ASP A 42 18.21 -0.79 8.18
CA ASP A 42 18.39 0.12 9.31
C ASP A 42 17.04 0.61 9.84
N LEU A 43 16.68 0.15 11.05
CA LEU A 43 15.45 0.52 11.73
C LEU A 43 15.46 1.97 12.23
N LYS A 44 16.62 2.58 12.47
CA LYS A 44 16.72 4.00 12.85
C LYS A 44 16.30 4.89 11.69
N GLU A 45 16.82 4.61 10.50
CA GLU A 45 16.40 5.34 9.29
C GLU A 45 14.96 5.04 8.91
N THR A 46 14.50 3.79 9.10
CA THR A 46 13.08 3.42 8.92
C THR A 46 12.17 4.23 9.84
N SER A 47 12.48 4.33 11.13
CA SER A 47 11.70 5.12 12.11
C SER A 47 11.63 6.60 11.72
N LYS A 48 12.77 7.22 11.33
CA LYS A 48 12.78 8.60 10.84
C LYS A 48 11.92 8.77 9.58
N ALA A 49 12.02 7.85 8.63
CA ALA A 49 11.25 7.89 7.39
C ALA A 49 9.74 7.71 7.64
N LEU A 50 9.34 6.80 8.52
CA LEU A 50 7.95 6.61 8.95
C LEU A 50 7.38 7.89 9.57
N ASN A 51 8.14 8.56 10.44
CA ASN A 51 7.73 9.83 11.03
C ASN A 51 7.53 10.94 9.97
N ARG A 52 8.41 11.01 8.96
CA ARG A 52 8.22 11.96 7.83
C ARG A 52 6.99 11.60 7.00
N ALA A 53 6.81 10.33 6.66
CA ALA A 53 5.67 9.86 5.88
C ALA A 53 4.34 10.10 6.60
N GLY A 54 4.28 9.85 7.91
CA GLY A 54 3.08 10.10 8.72
C GLY A 54 2.67 11.57 8.75
N LYS A 55 3.64 12.49 8.85
CA LYS A 55 3.39 13.94 8.75
C LYS A 55 2.83 14.33 7.39
N GLU A 56 3.42 13.81 6.32
CA GLU A 56 2.99 14.12 4.96
C GLU A 56 1.59 13.55 4.64
N VAL A 57 1.32 12.31 5.05
CA VAL A 57 -0.01 11.70 4.96
C VAL A 57 -1.05 12.54 5.69
N THR A 58 -0.73 13.02 6.89
CA THR A 58 -1.62 13.90 7.66
C THR A 58 -1.88 15.21 6.93
N ARG A 59 -0.84 15.81 6.35
CA ARG A 59 -0.96 17.04 5.55
C ARG A 59 -1.88 16.86 4.35
N ILE A 60 -1.67 15.81 3.55
CA ILE A 60 -2.49 15.50 2.38
C ILE A 60 -3.97 15.34 2.75
N VAL A 61 -4.26 14.60 3.81
CA VAL A 61 -5.64 14.37 4.26
C VAL A 61 -6.27 15.67 4.80
N HIS A 62 -5.49 16.51 5.50
CA HIS A 62 -5.97 17.80 5.99
C HIS A 62 -6.33 18.76 4.86
N GLU A 63 -5.64 18.68 3.72
CA GLU A 63 -5.93 19.43 2.50
C GLU A 63 -7.12 18.85 1.69
N GLY A 64 -7.79 17.82 2.21
CA GLY A 64 -8.89 17.14 1.52
C GLY A 64 -8.46 16.15 0.45
N GLY A 65 -7.17 15.78 0.41
CA GLY A 65 -6.63 14.80 -0.50
C GLY A 65 -7.04 13.37 -0.16
N HIS A 66 -7.10 12.52 -1.19
CA HIS A 66 -7.38 11.09 -1.04
C HIS A 66 -6.11 10.26 -1.16
N ILE A 67 -6.04 9.16 -0.39
CA ILE A 67 -4.91 8.23 -0.42
C ILE A 67 -5.37 6.91 -1.03
N LEU A 68 -4.63 6.45 -2.03
CA LEU A 68 -4.84 5.15 -2.66
C LEU A 68 -3.90 4.11 -2.05
N PHE A 69 -4.47 3.11 -1.39
CA PHE A 69 -3.75 1.98 -0.84
C PHE A 69 -3.53 0.91 -1.92
N VAL A 70 -2.29 0.42 -2.09
CA VAL A 70 -2.00 -0.57 -3.13
C VAL A 70 -1.20 -1.73 -2.55
N GLY A 71 -1.71 -2.95 -2.71
CA GLY A 71 -1.05 -4.14 -2.19
C GLY A 71 -1.58 -5.43 -2.82
N THR A 72 -0.91 -5.90 -3.89
CA THR A 72 -1.37 -7.05 -4.68
C THR A 72 -0.82 -8.39 -4.23
N LYS A 73 0.18 -8.40 -3.34
CA LYS A 73 0.78 -9.62 -2.80
C LYS A 73 -0.21 -10.32 -1.88
N LYS A 74 -0.26 -11.66 -1.91
CA LYS A 74 -1.15 -12.47 -1.06
C LYS A 74 -1.06 -12.09 0.42
N GLN A 75 0.15 -11.83 0.94
CA GLN A 75 0.38 -11.45 2.33
C GLN A 75 -0.07 -10.02 2.68
N ALA A 76 -0.27 -9.17 1.66
CA ALA A 76 -0.60 -7.76 1.84
C ALA A 76 -2.09 -7.46 1.59
N LYS A 77 -2.81 -8.30 0.84
CA LYS A 77 -4.19 -8.03 0.41
C LYS A 77 -5.10 -7.67 1.60
N ASP A 78 -5.22 -8.58 2.55
CA ASP A 78 -6.15 -8.42 3.68
C ASP A 78 -5.75 -7.25 4.56
N VAL A 79 -4.45 -7.09 4.84
CA VAL A 79 -3.93 -6.01 5.69
C VAL A 79 -4.19 -4.64 5.06
N VAL A 80 -3.97 -4.52 3.75
CA VAL A 80 -4.15 -3.27 3.01
C VAL A 80 -5.62 -2.91 2.90
N GLN A 81 -6.48 -3.87 2.58
CA GLN A 81 -7.94 -3.67 2.51
C GLN A 81 -8.51 -3.27 3.88
N GLN A 82 -8.18 -4.02 4.94
CA GLN A 82 -8.66 -3.68 6.29
C GLN A 82 -8.15 -2.30 6.76
N ALA A 83 -6.93 -1.92 6.39
CA ALA A 83 -6.40 -0.61 6.73
C ALA A 83 -7.15 0.52 6.00
N SER A 84 -7.41 0.36 4.71
CA SER A 84 -8.14 1.36 3.92
C SER A 84 -9.60 1.46 4.33
N ASP A 85 -10.26 0.34 4.62
CA ASP A 85 -11.67 0.31 5.03
C ASP A 85 -11.86 1.02 6.38
N ARG A 86 -10.94 0.80 7.33
CA ARG A 86 -10.97 1.49 8.64
C ARG A 86 -10.88 3.01 8.54
N CYS A 87 -10.21 3.54 7.52
CA CYS A 87 -10.09 4.98 7.32
C CYS A 87 -10.96 5.52 6.17
N GLY A 88 -11.80 4.68 5.56
CA GLY A 88 -12.69 5.08 4.45
C GLY A 88 -11.95 5.52 3.19
N MET A 89 -10.73 5.02 2.96
CA MET A 89 -9.90 5.38 1.81
C MET A 89 -9.95 4.30 0.71
N TYR A 90 -9.52 4.65 -0.50
CA TYR A 90 -9.56 3.76 -1.66
C TYR A 90 -8.42 2.75 -1.64
N TYR A 91 -8.64 1.55 -2.21
CA TYR A 91 -7.60 0.52 -2.31
C TYR A 91 -7.62 -0.28 -3.62
N ILE A 92 -6.47 -0.90 -3.94
CA ILE A 92 -6.30 -1.91 -4.99
C ILE A 92 -5.49 -3.07 -4.42
N VAL A 93 -6.14 -4.22 -4.20
CA VAL A 93 -5.51 -5.43 -3.64
C VAL A 93 -5.42 -6.59 -4.61
N GLU A 94 -6.13 -6.54 -5.74
CA GLU A 94 -6.09 -7.61 -6.74
C GLU A 94 -4.95 -7.41 -7.74
N ARG A 95 -5.24 -6.72 -8.83
CA ARG A 95 -4.29 -6.46 -9.91
C ARG A 95 -4.26 -4.98 -10.20
N TRP A 96 -3.05 -4.41 -10.21
CA TRP A 96 -2.83 -3.08 -10.75
C TRP A 96 -2.89 -3.14 -12.28
N LEU A 97 -3.88 -2.47 -12.86
CA LEU A 97 -4.01 -2.37 -14.32
C LEU A 97 -3.08 -1.26 -14.83
N GLY A 98 -2.33 -1.56 -15.88
CA GLY A 98 -1.52 -0.56 -16.55
C GLY A 98 -2.41 0.60 -17.01
N GLY A 99 -2.02 1.83 -16.69
CA GLY A 99 -2.80 3.02 -17.04
C GLY A 99 -3.90 3.41 -16.05
N THR A 100 -3.99 2.79 -14.85
CA THR A 100 -4.99 3.18 -13.84
C THR A 100 -4.97 4.68 -13.52
N LEU A 101 -3.78 5.29 -13.39
CA LEU A 101 -3.63 6.72 -13.10
C LEU A 101 -3.45 7.58 -14.36
N THR A 102 -2.87 7.03 -15.43
CA THR A 102 -2.50 7.81 -16.62
C THR A 102 -3.53 7.75 -17.75
N ASN A 103 -4.35 6.70 -17.83
CA ASN A 103 -5.42 6.52 -18.83
C ASN A 103 -6.79 6.46 -18.15
N TYR A 104 -7.10 7.50 -17.38
CA TYR A 104 -8.34 7.56 -16.61
C TYR A 104 -9.61 7.50 -17.47
N ALA A 105 -9.57 8.06 -18.70
CA ALA A 105 -10.72 8.03 -19.61
C ALA A 105 -11.18 6.60 -19.93
N THR A 106 -10.24 5.66 -20.10
CA THR A 106 -10.57 4.25 -20.36
C THR A 106 -11.06 3.56 -19.09
N ILE A 107 -10.38 3.80 -17.96
CA ILE A 107 -10.77 3.22 -16.67
C ILE A 107 -12.18 3.64 -16.27
N LYS A 108 -12.52 4.92 -16.46
CA LYS A 108 -13.86 5.46 -16.19
C LYS A 108 -14.93 4.76 -17.01
N ARG A 109 -14.65 4.41 -18.27
CA ARG A 109 -15.58 3.62 -19.10
C ARG A 109 -15.80 2.22 -18.53
N SER A 110 -14.74 1.55 -18.08
CA SER A 110 -14.85 0.23 -17.44
C SER A 110 -15.65 0.29 -16.14
N ILE A 111 -15.42 1.31 -15.31
CA ILE A 111 -16.20 1.52 -14.07
C ILE A 111 -17.67 1.75 -14.41
N LYS A 112 -17.98 2.62 -15.38
CA LYS A 112 -19.36 2.87 -15.82
C LYS A 112 -20.04 1.59 -16.33
N ARG A 113 -19.30 0.75 -17.07
CA ARG A 113 -19.79 -0.55 -17.54
C ARG A 113 -20.06 -1.50 -16.36
N LEU A 114 -19.19 -1.54 -15.36
CA LEU A 114 -19.42 -2.34 -14.15
C LEU A 114 -20.70 -1.91 -13.43
N SER A 115 -20.87 -0.61 -13.18
CA SER A 115 -22.07 -0.10 -12.51
C SER A 115 -23.36 -0.37 -13.30
N LEU A 116 -23.30 -0.42 -14.64
CA LEU A 116 -24.43 -0.81 -15.47
C LEU A 116 -24.77 -2.29 -15.28
N LEU A 117 -23.76 -3.17 -15.31
CA LEU A 117 -23.94 -4.62 -15.12
C LEU A 117 -24.45 -4.95 -13.71
N GLU A 118 -23.97 -4.25 -12.68
CA GLU A 118 -24.47 -4.39 -11.29
C GLU A 118 -25.94 -3.96 -11.18
N LYS A 119 -26.35 -2.94 -11.94
CA LYS A 119 -27.75 -2.50 -11.98
C LYS A 119 -28.64 -3.52 -12.70
N GLU A 120 -28.21 -4.02 -13.86
CA GLU A 120 -28.96 -4.99 -14.66
C GLU A 120 -29.09 -6.37 -13.97
N SER A 121 -28.05 -6.78 -13.23
CA SER A 121 -28.06 -8.04 -12.46
C SER A 121 -28.79 -7.96 -11.12
N SER A 122 -29.30 -6.78 -10.74
CA SER A 122 -30.07 -6.65 -9.50
C SER A 122 -31.45 -7.27 -9.69
N PRO A 123 -31.91 -8.15 -8.77
CA PRO A 123 -33.19 -8.86 -8.88
C PRO A 123 -34.42 -7.93 -8.89
N ILE A 124 -34.24 -6.65 -8.54
CA ILE A 124 -35.26 -5.59 -8.65
C ILE A 124 -35.61 -5.30 -10.13
N TYR A 125 -34.68 -5.52 -11.06
CA TYR A 125 -34.86 -5.30 -12.50
C TYR A 125 -35.12 -6.57 -13.31
N GLU A 126 -35.05 -7.77 -12.70
CA GLU A 126 -35.38 -9.03 -13.39
C GLU A 126 -36.87 -9.18 -13.71
N ASN A 127 -37.74 -8.43 -13.02
CA ASN A 127 -39.21 -8.53 -13.13
C ASN A 127 -39.90 -7.23 -13.59
N LEU A 128 -39.16 -6.33 -14.26
CA LEU A 128 -39.71 -5.16 -14.93
C LEU A 128 -39.68 -5.35 -16.45
#